data_AF-A0A7V8FII0-F1
#
_entry.id   AF-A0A7V8FII0-F1
#
_cell.length_a   1.000
_cell.length_b   1.000
_cell.length_c   1.000
_cell.angle_alpha   90.00
_cell.angle_beta   90.00
_cell.angle_gamma   90.00
#
_symmetry.space_group_name_H-M   'P 1'
#
loop_
_entity.id
_entity.type
_entity.pdbx_description
1 polymer ?
#
loop_
_entity_poly.entity_id
_entity_poly.type
_entity_poly.pdbx_seq_one_letter_code
_entity_poly.pdbx_strand_id
1 'polypeptide(L)' 'MGRDPVQRIPVDLPAVGRAASFVELQFADGLVATAPVHVTPDDAFPAQPPAEGEGRCRLAPEP' A
#
# COMPACT_ATOMS: atom_id res chain seq x y z
N MET A 1 21.59 -20.97 -12.57
CA MET A 1 20.72 -20.26 -11.62
C MET A 1 20.95 -18.77 -11.81
N GLY A 2 20.24 -18.18 -12.77
CA GLY A 2 20.42 -16.77 -13.13
C GLY A 2 19.79 -15.87 -12.07
N ARG A 3 20.37 -14.69 -11.85
CA ARG A 3 19.65 -13.61 -11.16
C ARG A 3 18.74 -12.96 -12.19
N ASP A 4 17.43 -13.10 -12.02
CA ASP A 4 16.48 -12.29 -12.77
C ASP A 4 16.76 -10.80 -12.49
N PRO A 5 16.67 -9.93 -13.50
CA PRO A 5 16.97 -8.52 -13.33
C PRO A 5 15.95 -7.88 -12.39
N VAL A 6 16.45 -7.12 -11.40
CA VAL A 6 15.58 -6.35 -10.48
C VAL A 6 14.77 -5.35 -11.30
N GLN A 7 13.47 -5.62 -11.42
CA GLN A 7 12.54 -4.75 -12.12
C GLN A 7 12.24 -3.51 -11.24
N ARG A 8 12.29 -2.32 -11.85
CA ARG A 8 11.87 -1.07 -11.22
C ARG A 8 10.55 -0.64 -11.84
N ILE A 9 9.53 -0.44 -11.00
CA ILE A 9 8.21 0.02 -11.42
C ILE A 9 8.07 1.49 -11.00
N PRO A 10 7.79 2.43 -11.91
CA PRO A 10 7.46 3.79 -11.53
C PRO A 10 6.09 3.83 -10.84
N VAL A 11 5.95 4.69 -9.82
CA VAL A 11 4.71 4.89 -9.07
C VAL A 11 4.36 6.37 -9.16
N ASP A 12 3.14 6.68 -9.61
CA ASP A 12 2.65 8.06 -9.66
C ASP A 12 2.33 8.56 -8.25
N LEU A 13 2.91 9.69 -7.88
CA LEU A 13 2.69 10.32 -6.58
C LEU A 13 1.46 11.23 -6.62
N PRO A 14 0.51 11.11 -5.68
CA PRO A 14 -0.65 11.99 -5.63
C PRO A 14 -0.23 13.40 -5.21
N ALA A 15 -0.78 14.43 -5.86
CA ALA A 15 -0.51 15.83 -5.52
C ALA A 15 -1.01 16.23 -4.11
N VAL A 16 -2.02 15.52 -3.59
CA VAL A 16 -2.61 15.72 -2.26
C VAL A 16 -3.02 14.37 -1.69
N GLY A 17 -2.80 14.16 -0.39
CA GLY A 17 -3.19 12.93 0.30
C GLY A 17 -2.10 11.86 0.23
N ARG A 18 -2.49 10.61 0.04
CA ARG A 18 -1.61 9.44 -0.02
C ARG A 18 -2.11 8.44 -1.04
N ALA A 19 -1.21 7.59 -1.53
CA ALA A 19 -1.55 6.44 -2.34
C ALA A 19 -0.96 5.16 -1.73
N ALA A 20 -1.61 4.03 -2.01
CA ALA A 20 -1.10 2.69 -1.70
C ALA A 20 -0.93 1.94 -3.03
N SER A 21 0.25 1.36 -3.25
CA SER A 21 0.59 0.67 -4.49
C SER A 21 1.26 -0.66 -4.18
N PHE A 22 0.96 -1.68 -4.99
CA PHE A 22 1.58 -2.99 -4.90
C PHE A 22 1.70 -3.58 -6.31
N VAL A 23 2.58 -4.57 -6.46
CA VAL A 23 2.69 -5.37 -7.68
C VAL A 23 2.00 -6.70 -7.45
N GLU A 24 1.13 -7.08 -8.39
CA GLU A 24 0.52 -8.40 -8.47
C GLU A 24 1.06 -9.14 -9.70
N LEU A 25 1.40 -10.41 -9.51
CA LEU A 25 1.81 -11.34 -10.55
C LEU A 25 0.76 -12.44 -10.65
N GLN A 26 0.11 -12.55 -11.81
CA GLN A 26 -0.85 -13.60 -12.12
C GLN A 26 -0.16 -14.64 -13.02
N PHE A 27 -0.17 -15.90 -12.61
CA PHE A 27 0.45 -17.01 -13.33
C PHE A 27 -0.61 -17.84 -14.07
N ALA A 28 -0.21 -18.49 -15.16
CA ALA A 28 -1.13 -19.24 -16.04
C ALA A 28 -1.75 -20.49 -15.40
N ASP A 29 -1.21 -20.95 -14.26
CA ASP A 29 -1.74 -22.03 -13.42
C ASP A 29 -2.78 -21.55 -12.39
N GLY A 30 -3.06 -20.24 -12.34
CA GLY A 30 -3.98 -19.62 -11.38
C GLY A 30 -3.33 -19.19 -10.06
N LEU A 31 -2.01 -19.33 -9.90
CA LEU A 31 -1.31 -18.74 -8.77
C LEU A 31 -1.32 -17.21 -8.88
N VAL A 32 -1.46 -16.54 -7.73
CA VAL A 32 -1.30 -15.09 -7.59
C VAL A 32 -0.25 -14.82 -6.52
N ALA A 33 0.74 -13.99 -6.84
CA ALA A 33 1.76 -13.53 -5.90
C ALA A 33 1.77 -12.01 -5.84
N THR A 34 1.85 -11.45 -4.63
CA THR A 34 1.84 -10.00 -4.40
C THR A 34 3.11 -9.54 -3.68
N ALA A 35 3.59 -8.36 -4.03
CA ALA A 35 4.60 -7.65 -3.27
C ALA A 35 3.97 -6.96 -2.04
N PRO A 36 4.76 -6.63 -0.99
CA PRO A 36 4.30 -5.76 0.09
C PRO A 36 3.75 -4.43 -0.44
N VAL A 37 2.71 -3.91 0.22
CA VAL A 37 2.11 -2.62 -0.14
C VAL A 37 3.07 -1.48 0.21
N HIS A 38 3.35 -0.64 -0.78
CA HIS A 38 4.09 0.60 -0.64
C HIS A 38 3.11 1.77 -0.44
N VAL A 39 3.32 2.60 0.58
CA VAL A 39 2.46 3.76 0.86
C VAL A 39 3.26 5.03 0.64
N THR A 40 2.74 5.94 -0.19
CA THR A 40 3.42 7.18 -0.54
C THR A 40 2.71 8.42 0.05
N PRO A 41 3.45 9.48 0.41
CA PRO A 41 4.92 9.56 0.41
C PRO A 41 5.57 8.79 1.58
N ASP A 42 6.75 8.22 1.31
CA ASP A 42 7.50 7.31 2.19
C ASP A 42 7.81 7.86 3.60
N ASP A 43 8.03 9.17 3.70
CA ASP A 43 8.46 9.88 4.91
C ASP A 43 7.32 10.22 5.87
N ALA A 44 6.07 10.04 5.45
CA ALA A 44 4.90 10.47 6.18
C ALA A 44 3.81 9.39 6.26
N PHE A 45 4.05 8.28 6.97
CA PHE A 45 2.94 7.45 7.46
C PHE A 45 2.25 8.12 8.67
N PRO A 46 0.91 8.20 8.74
CA PRO A 46 0.24 8.85 9.87
C PRO A 46 0.37 7.98 11.12
N ALA A 47 1.12 8.46 12.12
CA ALA A 47 1.31 7.77 13.39
C ALA A 47 0.03 7.72 14.27
N GLN A 48 -0.98 8.50 13.91
CA GLN A 48 -2.25 8.64 14.63
C GLN A 48 -3.41 8.56 13.63
N PRO A 49 -4.53 7.91 13.98
CA PRO A 49 -5.72 7.96 13.14
C PRO A 49 -6.23 9.40 13.03
N PRO A 50 -6.91 9.78 11.92
CA PRO A 50 -7.63 11.03 11.85
C PRO A 50 -8.61 11.16 13.02
N ALA A 51 -8.80 12.37 13.55
CA ALA A 51 -9.76 12.61 14.62
C ALA A 51 -11.16 12.07 14.28
N GLU A 52 -11.84 11.52 15.28
CA GLU A 52 -13.22 11.01 15.18
C GLU A 52 -14.15 12.05 14.53
N GLY A 53 -15.05 11.59 13.67
CA GLY A 53 -15.91 12.47 12.88
C GLY A 53 -16.92 11.74 12.00
N GLU A 54 -17.84 12.49 11.41
CA GLU A 54 -18.87 11.91 10.52
C GLU A 54 -18.23 11.25 9.29
N GLY A 55 -18.72 10.07 8.92
CA GLY A 55 -18.17 9.26 7.82
C GLY A 55 -16.83 8.59 8.09
N ARG A 56 -16.29 8.62 9.32
CA ARG A 56 -15.03 7.96 9.70
C ARG A 56 -15.26 6.67 10.48
N CYS A 57 -14.27 5.77 10.45
CA CYS A 57 -14.22 4.62 11.34
C CYS A 57 -14.11 5.09 12.79
N ARG A 58 -14.94 4.53 13.68
CA ARG A 58 -14.79 4.73 15.13
C ARG A 58 -13.87 3.66 15.72
N LEU A 59 -13.08 4.03 16.72
CA LEU A 59 -12.42 3.03 17.56
C LEU A 59 -13.47 2.19 18.32
N ALA A 60 -13.24 0.88 18.41
CA ALA A 60 -14.00 0.03 19.30
C ALA A 60 -13.67 0.40 20.76
N PRO A 61 -14.65 0.39 21.69
CA PRO A 61 -14.36 0.63 23.10
C PRO A 61 -13.44 -0.47 23.65
N GLU A 62 -12.49 -0.08 24.49
CA GLU A 62 -11.65 -1.03 25.23
C GLU A 62 -12.50 -1.75 26.30
N PRO A 63 -12.21 -3.03 26.60
CA PRO A 63 -12.97 -3.87 27.53
C PRO A 63 -12.72 -3.54 29.02
#